data_AF-C4YZV9-F1
#
_entry.id   AF-C4YZV9-F1
#
_cell.length_a   1.000
_cell.length_b   1.000
_cell.length_c   1.000
_cell.angle_alpha   90.00
_cell.angle_beta   90.00
_cell.angle_gamma   90.00
#
_symmetry.space_group_name_H-M   'P 1'
#
loop_
_entity.id
_entity.type
_entity.pdbx_description
1 polymer ?
#
loop_
_entity_poly.entity_id
_entity_poly.type
_entity_poly.pdbx_seq_one_letter_code
_entity_poly.pdbx_strand_id
1 'polypeptide(L)'
;MVTKPLPTTTKLANLQQLKKDRIAKIEAEFLKQKTQLLQKRKEELFNLFQAYSSLTIDDKSLIGFLKFVKNPDNKNHPILNEFKELSQKNKIPSKPKSDNTKTD
;
A
#
# COMPACT_ATOMS: atom_id res chain seq x y z
N MET A 1 -44.12 -42.39 -20.27
CA MET A 1 -42.81 -43.05 -20.09
C MET A 1 -42.51 -43.10 -18.60
N VAL A 2 -42.43 -44.30 -18.02
CA VAL A 2 -42.13 -44.48 -16.58
C VAL A 2 -40.62 -44.40 -16.40
N THR A 3 -40.12 -43.37 -15.72
CA THR A 3 -38.70 -43.24 -15.42
C THR A 3 -38.33 -44.24 -14.33
N LYS A 4 -37.41 -45.18 -14.63
CA LYS A 4 -36.89 -46.12 -13.63
C LYS A 4 -36.13 -45.33 -12.54
N PRO A 5 -36.33 -45.65 -11.26
CA PRO A 5 -35.68 -44.95 -10.16
C PRO A 5 -34.15 -45.15 -10.22
N LEU A 6 -33.41 -44.05 -10.01
CA LEU A 6 -31.95 -44.08 -10.05
C LEU A 6 -31.36 -44.99 -8.95
N PRO A 7 -30.34 -45.81 -9.24
CA PRO A 7 -29.65 -46.63 -8.25
C PRO A 7 -29.01 -45.80 -7.14
N THR A 8 -28.99 -46.35 -5.92
CA THR A 8 -28.44 -45.67 -4.74
C THR A 8 -26.95 -45.32 -4.89
N THR A 9 -26.18 -46.18 -5.56
CA THR A 9 -24.76 -45.96 -5.88
C THR A 9 -24.56 -44.76 -6.81
N THR A 10 -25.39 -44.63 -7.85
CA THR A 10 -25.40 -43.48 -8.76
C THR A 10 -25.79 -42.19 -8.05
N LYS A 11 -26.76 -42.24 -7.13
CA LYS A 11 -27.13 -41.08 -6.29
C LYS A 11 -25.98 -40.62 -5.39
N LEU A 12 -25.25 -41.57 -4.79
CA LEU A 12 -24.11 -41.27 -3.93
C LEU A 12 -22.96 -40.63 -4.71
N ALA A 13 -22.63 -41.18 -5.89
CA ALA A 13 -21.60 -40.64 -6.78
C ALA A 13 -21.95 -39.22 -7.25
N ASN A 14 -23.21 -38.99 -7.65
CA ASN A 14 -23.68 -37.66 -8.05
C ASN A 14 -23.59 -36.65 -6.90
N LEU A 15 -23.91 -37.07 -5.67
CA LEU A 15 -23.80 -36.22 -4.49
C LEU A 15 -22.34 -35.87 -4.16
N GLN A 16 -21.42 -36.83 -4.29
CA GLN A 16 -19.98 -36.58 -4.10
C GLN A 16 -19.43 -35.63 -5.16
N GLN A 17 -19.81 -35.83 -6.43
CA GLN A 17 -19.42 -34.94 -7.52
C GLN A 17 -19.94 -33.52 -7.30
N LEU A 18 -21.23 -33.38 -6.95
CA LEU A 18 -21.84 -32.08 -6.65
C LEU A 18 -21.14 -31.34 -5.50
N LYS A 19 -20.73 -32.08 -4.45
CA LYS A 19 -19.96 -31.51 -3.34
C LYS A 19 -18.59 -31.02 -3.80
N LYS A 20 -17.89 -31.83 -4.61
CA LYS A 20 -16.58 -31.46 -5.16
C LYS A 20 -16.66 -30.21 -6.02
N ASP A 21 -17.67 -30.12 -6.88
CA ASP A 21 -17.87 -28.96 -7.77
C ASP A 21 -18.20 -27.69 -6.97
N ARG A 22 -19.00 -27.81 -5.89
CA ARG A 22 -19.28 -26.69 -4.97
C ARG A 22 -18.03 -26.20 -4.25
N ILE A 23 -17.20 -27.11 -3.75
CA ILE A 23 -15.95 -26.75 -3.07
C ILE A 23 -15.03 -26.00 -4.04
N ALA A 24 -14.82 -26.54 -5.25
CA ALA A 24 -14.00 -25.90 -6.27
C ALA A 24 -14.51 -24.50 -6.64
N LYS A 25 -15.83 -24.31 -6.72
CA LYS A 25 -16.43 -22.99 -6.97
C LYS A 25 -16.17 -22.00 -5.84
N ILE A 26 -16.31 -22.43 -4.59
CA ILE A 26 -16.04 -21.60 -3.41
C ILE A 26 -14.57 -21.21 -3.36
N GLU A 27 -13.65 -22.15 -3.61
CA GLU A 27 -12.21 -21.88 -3.62
C GLU A 27 -11.82 -20.88 -4.73
N ALA A 28 -12.40 -21.02 -5.92
CA ALA A 28 -12.17 -20.09 -7.02
C ALA A 28 -12.68 -18.66 -6.71
N GLU A 29 -13.89 -18.54 -6.13
CA GLU A 29 -14.44 -17.26 -5.71
C GLU A 29 -13.61 -16.62 -4.59
N PHE A 30 -13.18 -17.42 -3.61
CA PHE A 30 -12.32 -16.96 -2.53
C PHE A 30 -10.97 -16.44 -3.05
N LEU A 31 -10.33 -17.17 -3.97
CA LEU A 31 -9.06 -16.77 -4.57
C LEU A 31 -9.19 -15.46 -5.36
N LYS A 32 -10.30 -15.32 -6.11
CA LYS A 32 -10.62 -14.08 -6.83
C LYS A 32 -10.76 -12.90 -5.87
N GLN A 33 -11.55 -13.05 -4.81
CA GLN A 33 -11.76 -12.00 -3.80
C GLN A 33 -10.46 -11.63 -3.09
N LYS A 34 -9.66 -12.63 -2.68
CA LYS A 34 -8.36 -12.42 -2.04
C LYS A 34 -7.41 -11.61 -2.92
N THR A 35 -7.34 -11.94 -4.21
CA THR A 35 -6.45 -11.26 -5.16
C THR A 35 -6.89 -9.81 -5.38
N GLN A 36 -8.19 -9.57 -5.55
CA GLN A 36 -8.75 -8.22 -5.68
C GLN A 36 -8.52 -7.37 -4.42
N LEU A 37 -8.70 -7.95 -3.24
CA LEU A 37 -8.47 -7.27 -1.96
C LEU A 37 -7.00 -6.89 -1.79
N LEU A 38 -6.08 -7.80 -2.10
CA LEU A 38 -4.64 -7.52 -2.02
C LEU A 38 -4.23 -6.39 -2.96
N GLN A 39 -4.74 -6.39 -4.18
CA GLN A 39 -4.48 -5.32 -5.15
C GLN A 39 -5.01 -3.98 -4.64
N LYS A 40 -6.26 -3.93 -4.17
CA LYS A 40 -6.86 -2.71 -3.62
C LYS A 40 -6.08 -2.18 -2.41
N ARG A 41 -5.65 -3.07 -1.51
CA ARG A 41 -4.86 -2.69 -0.32
C ARG A 41 -3.49 -2.14 -0.70
N LYS A 42 -2.84 -2.71 -1.72
CA LYS A 42 -1.57 -2.19 -2.24
C LYS A 42 -1.75 -0.78 -2.79
N GLU A 43 -2.81 -0.55 -3.55
CA GLU A 43 -3.15 0.78 -4.10
C GLU A 43 -3.50 1.78 -2.99
N GLU A 44 -4.30 1.40 -2.00
CA GLU A 44 -4.62 2.24 -0.84
C GLU A 44 -3.35 2.66 -0.07
N LEU A 45 -2.47 1.72 0.23
CA LEU A 45 -1.20 2.02 0.90
C LEU A 45 -0.32 2.93 0.06
N PHE A 46 -0.22 2.66 -1.25
CA PHE A 46 0.54 3.51 -2.16
C PHE A 46 -0.03 4.94 -2.23
N ASN A 47 -1.35 5.07 -2.31
CA ASN A 47 -2.05 6.35 -2.32
C ASN A 47 -1.85 7.11 -1.00
N LEU A 48 -1.81 6.41 0.14
CA LEU A 48 -1.46 7.03 1.43
C LEU A 48 -0.02 7.55 1.39
N PHE A 49 0.95 6.77 0.93
CA PHE A 49 2.35 7.23 0.81
C PHE A 49 2.47 8.44 -0.13
N GLN A 50 1.74 8.43 -1.25
CA GLN A 50 1.74 9.52 -2.21
C GLN A 50 1.05 10.78 -1.66
N ALA A 51 -0.13 10.65 -1.05
CA ALA A 51 -0.92 11.77 -0.54
C ALA A 51 -0.24 12.46 0.64
N TYR A 52 0.38 11.69 1.54
CA TYR A 52 1.03 12.26 2.71
C TYR A 52 2.50 12.63 2.47
N SER A 53 3.07 12.29 1.30
CA SER A 53 4.46 12.61 0.91
C SER A 53 5.48 12.34 2.04
N SER A 54 5.19 11.36 2.88
CA SER A 54 5.88 11.17 4.14
C SER A 54 5.75 9.72 4.55
N LEU A 55 6.83 8.96 4.34
CA LEU A 55 7.28 8.09 5.42
C LEU A 55 7.53 9.07 6.57
N THR A 56 6.63 9.13 7.55
CA THR A 56 6.82 9.97 8.75
C THR A 56 8.23 9.67 9.25
N ILE A 57 9.16 10.61 9.06
CA ILE A 57 10.50 10.45 9.58
C ILE A 57 10.31 10.38 11.08
N ASP A 58 10.59 9.23 11.69
CA ASP A 58 10.50 9.11 13.12
C ASP A 58 11.51 10.08 13.76
N ASP A 59 11.17 10.59 14.94
CA ASP A 59 12.03 11.57 15.63
C ASP A 59 13.46 11.03 15.80
N LYS A 60 13.61 9.71 15.93
CA LYS A 60 14.91 9.04 16.05
C LYS A 60 15.73 9.13 14.75
N SER A 61 15.14 8.93 13.57
CA SER A 61 15.84 9.08 12.29
C SER A 61 16.16 10.54 12.01
N LEU A 62 15.27 11.47 12.38
CA LEU A 62 15.56 12.91 12.26
C LEU A 62 16.75 13.31 13.15
N ILE A 63 16.74 12.89 14.41
CA ILE A 63 17.83 13.15 15.36
C ILE A 63 19.13 12.47 14.88
N GLY A 64 19.04 11.23 14.38
CA GLY A 64 20.17 10.50 13.81
C GLY A 64 20.80 11.24 12.63
N PHE A 65 19.96 11.73 11.71
CA PHE A 65 20.41 12.55 10.58
C PHE A 65 21.03 13.87 11.04
N LEU A 66 20.43 14.57 12.01
CA LEU A 66 20.99 15.81 12.55
C LEU A 66 22.38 15.59 13.19
N LYS A 67 22.54 14.50 13.97
CA LYS A 67 23.85 14.11 14.51
C LYS A 67 24.85 13.80 13.41
N PHE A 68 24.41 13.09 12.36
CA PHE A 68 25.23 12.74 11.20
C PHE A 68 25.73 13.99 10.47
N VAL A 69 24.87 14.97 10.20
CA VAL A 69 25.20 16.23 9.51
C VAL A 69 26.11 17.12 10.36
N LYS A 70 25.94 17.11 11.69
CA LYS A 70 26.74 17.90 12.62
C LYS A 70 28.14 17.33 12.88
N ASN A 71 28.37 16.06 12.53
CA ASN A 71 29.69 15.45 12.68
C ASN A 71 30.66 16.02 11.62
N PRO A 72 31.79 16.63 12.02
CA PRO A 72 32.77 17.19 11.09
C PRO A 72 33.38 16.17 10.11
N ASP A 73 33.43 14.89 10.48
CA ASP A 73 34.00 13.82 9.63
C ASP A 73 33.08 13.49 8.44
N ASN A 74 31.80 13.81 8.55
CA ASN A 74 30.79 13.47 7.54
C ASN A 74 30.56 14.59 6.51
N LYS A 75 31.30 15.71 6.58
CA LYS A 75 31.07 16.90 5.73
C LYS A 75 31.07 16.60 4.23
N ASN A 76 31.85 15.62 3.80
CA ASN A 76 32.00 15.24 2.39
C ASN A 76 31.26 13.94 2.04
N HIS A 77 30.38 13.44 2.92
CA HIS A 77 29.68 12.20 2.66
C HIS A 77 28.72 12.36 1.47
N PRO A 78 28.74 11.46 0.46
CA PRO A 78 27.96 11.60 -0.78
C PRO A 78 26.46 11.88 -0.55
N ILE A 79 25.88 11.24 0.46
CA ILE A 79 24.47 11.41 0.84
C ILE A 79 24.09 12.88 1.11
N LEU A 80 25.00 13.71 1.63
CA LEU A 80 24.72 15.12 1.90
C LEU A 80 24.56 15.93 0.60
N ASN A 81 25.22 15.51 -0.48
CA ASN A 81 25.07 16.15 -1.78
C ASN A 81 23.73 15.76 -2.41
N GLU A 82 23.33 14.50 -2.30
CA GLU A 82 21.99 14.04 -2.74
C GLU A 82 20.87 14.81 -2.03
N PHE A 83 20.97 14.99 -0.71
CA PHE A 83 20.00 15.80 0.04
C PHE A 83 19.97 17.27 -0.40
N LYS A 84 21.12 17.86 -0.73
CA LYS A 84 21.19 19.23 -1.28
C LYS A 84 20.49 19.31 -2.64
N GLU A 85 20.73 18.36 -3.54
CA GLU A 85 20.07 18.33 -4.86
C GLU A 85 18.55 18.16 -4.74
N LEU A 86 18.08 17.33 -3.81
CA LEU A 86 16.66 17.16 -3.54
C LEU A 86 16.01 18.43 -3.00
N SER A 87 16.70 19.18 -2.14
CA SER A 87 16.20 20.46 -1.62
C SER A 87 16.07 21.54 -2.69
N GLN A 88 16.91 21.51 -3.73
CA GLN A 88 16.81 22.44 -4.86
C GLN A 88 15.62 22.12 -5.78
N LYS A 89 15.26 20.83 -5.91
CA LYS A 89 14.13 20.37 -6.73
C LYS A 89 12.78 20.67 -6.06
N ASN A 90 12.73 20.63 -4.74
CA ASN A 90 11.52 20.90 -3.97
C ASN A 90 11.50 22.34 -3.47
N LYS A 91 10.82 23.23 -4.20
CA LYS A 91 10.46 24.56 -3.69
C LYS A 91 9.59 24.36 -2.46
N ILE A 92 10.18 24.51 -1.27
CA ILE A 92 9.41 24.57 -0.02
C ILE A 92 8.40 25.70 -0.21
N PRO A 93 7.09 25.47 -0.08
CA PRO A 93 6.10 26.52 -0.18
C PRO A 93 6.41 27.56 0.89
N SER A 94 6.98 28.69 0.47
CA SER A 94 7.26 29.81 1.35
C SER A 94 5.93 30.30 1.90
N LYS A 95 5.87 30.48 3.21
CA LYS A 95 4.74 31.12 3.90
C LYS A 95 4.43 32.45 3.17
N PRO A 96 3.16 32.73 2.83
CA PRO A 96 2.82 34.02 2.24
C PRO A 96 3.25 35.12 3.20
N LYS A 97 3.96 36.13 2.69
CA LYS A 97 4.23 37.36 3.45
C LYS A 97 2.86 37.93 3.83
N SER A 98 2.59 38.04 5.13
CA SER A 98 1.43 38.78 5.60
C SER A 98 1.67 40.24 5.25
N ASP A 99 0.99 40.72 4.21
CA ASP A 99 0.95 42.15 3.91
C ASP A 99 0.25 42.85 5.09
N ASN A 100 1.05 43.42 5.99
CA ASN A 100 0.59 44.43 6.95
C ASN A 100 0.23 45.69 6.15
N THR A 101 -0.93 45.68 5.50
CA THR A 101 -1.57 46.91 5.04
C THR A 101 -2.18 47.58 6.27
N LYS A 102 -1.46 48.56 6.82
CA LYS A 102 -2.08 49.56 7.69
C LYS A 102 -3.07 50.33 6.81
N THR A 103 -4.36 50.15 7.04
CA THR A 103 -5.39 51.10 6.60
C THR A 103 -5.30 52.32 7.49
N ASP A 104 -4.87 53.45 6.91
CA ASP A 104 -5.14 54.80 7.42
C ASP A 104 -6.65 55.13 7.31
#